data_AF-A0A916SRQ8-F1
#
_entry.id   AF-A0A916SRQ8-F1
#
_cell.length_a   1.000
_cell.length_b   1.000
_cell.length_c   1.000
_cell.angle_alpha   90.00
_cell.angle_beta   90.00
_cell.angle_gamma   90.00
#
_symmetry.space_group_name_H-M   'P 1'
#
loop_
_entity.id
_entity.type
_entity.pdbx_description
1 polymer ?
#
loop_
_entity_poly.entity_id
_entity_poly.type
_entity_poly.pdbx_seq_one_letter_code
_entity_poly.pdbx_strand_id
1 'polypeptide(L)'
;MPDPAEYASWTAALADLHAYARAARDPDSTADDATTAIWTPPIHLGPLPVELRERAESLLAEQRVSARTLDELHRVTGRHLSAVRAVPQLADRQSVYLDVTG
;
A
#
# COMPACT_ATOMS: atom_id res chain seq x y z
N MET A 1 13.01 14.22 -31.06
CA MET A 1 11.59 14.24 -30.68
C MET A 1 11.13 12.79 -30.71
N PRO A 2 10.69 12.21 -29.58
CA PRO A 2 10.21 10.83 -29.54
C PRO A 2 9.02 10.64 -30.48
N ASP A 3 8.78 9.41 -30.93
CA ASP A 3 7.57 9.08 -31.68
C ASP A 3 6.34 9.43 -30.82
N PRO A 4 5.37 10.22 -31.31
CA PRO A 4 4.20 10.60 -30.55
C PRO A 4 3.40 9.41 -30.02
N ALA A 5 3.37 8.28 -30.75
CA ALA A 5 2.68 7.07 -30.31
C ALA A 5 3.41 6.39 -29.14
N GLU A 6 4.74 6.35 -29.19
CA GLU A 6 5.58 5.81 -28.11
C GLU A 6 5.49 6.67 -26.84
N TYR A 7 5.55 8.00 -27.01
CA TYR A 7 5.39 8.94 -25.90
C TYR A 7 4.02 8.80 -25.23
N ALA A 8 2.94 8.68 -26.01
CA ALA A 8 1.59 8.46 -25.50
C ALA A 8 1.49 7.12 -24.73
N SER A 9 2.09 6.07 -25.26
CA SER A 9 2.08 4.74 -24.64
C SER A 9 2.85 4.73 -23.31
N TRP A 10 4.01 5.37 -23.25
CA TRP A 10 4.75 5.57 -21.99
C TRP A 10 3.98 6.42 -20.98
N THR A 11 3.30 7.46 -21.44
CA THR A 11 2.48 8.31 -20.58
C THR A 11 1.32 7.53 -19.96
N ALA A 12 0.65 6.70 -20.76
CA ALA A 12 -0.43 5.82 -20.28
C ALA A 12 0.11 4.80 -19.26
N ALA A 13 1.22 4.12 -19.57
CA ALA A 13 1.82 3.16 -18.65
C ALA A 13 2.21 3.77 -17.29
N LEU A 14 2.75 5.00 -17.29
CA LEU A 14 3.06 5.73 -16.05
C LEU A 14 1.80 6.19 -15.31
N ALA A 15 0.73 6.54 -16.02
CA ALA A 15 -0.55 6.88 -15.41
C ALA A 15 -1.20 5.66 -14.73
N ASP A 16 -1.18 4.50 -15.41
CA ASP A 16 -1.68 3.23 -14.87
C ASP A 16 -0.89 2.81 -13.63
N LEU A 17 0.45 2.92 -13.67
CA LEU A 17 1.31 2.64 -12.51
C LEU A 17 1.00 3.57 -11.33
N HIS A 18 0.76 4.85 -11.60
CA HIS A 18 0.40 5.81 -10.57
C HIS A 18 -0.96 5.47 -9.93
N ALA A 19 -1.96 5.13 -10.75
CA ALA A 19 -3.28 4.73 -10.28
C ALA A 19 -3.21 3.46 -9.41
N TYR A 20 -2.48 2.45 -9.89
CA TYR A 20 -2.22 1.22 -9.13
C TYR A 20 -1.53 1.50 -7.78
N ALA A 21 -0.48 2.33 -7.78
CA ALA A 21 0.22 2.70 -6.56
C ALA A 21 -0.67 3.49 -5.58
N ARG A 22 -1.67 4.23 -6.07
CA ARG A 22 -2.65 4.91 -5.21
C ARG A 22 -3.63 3.91 -4.60
N ALA A 23 -4.19 3.00 -5.41
CA ALA A 23 -5.09 1.96 -4.93
C ALA A 23 -4.42 1.05 -3.88
N ALA A 24 -3.14 0.69 -4.10
CA ALA A 24 -2.37 -0.13 -3.14
C ALA A 24 -2.10 0.56 -1.78
N ARG A 25 -2.28 1.89 -1.69
CA ARG A 25 -2.10 2.67 -0.46
C ARG A 25 -3.40 2.96 0.27
N ASP A 26 -4.54 2.73 -0.39
CA ASP A 26 -5.85 2.98 0.19
C ASP A 26 -6.17 1.83 1.17
N PRO A 27 -6.27 2.11 2.49
CA PRO A 27 -6.54 1.07 3.49
C PRO A 27 -7.97 0.51 3.40
N ASP A 28 -8.89 1.21 2.74
CA ASP A 28 -10.28 0.78 2.53
C ASP A 28 -10.44 0.01 1.22
N SER A 29 -9.39 -0.08 0.40
CA SER A 29 -9.37 -0.88 -0.82
C SER A 29 -9.56 -2.34 -0.48
N THR A 30 -10.67 -2.91 -0.94
CA THR A 30 -10.99 -4.32 -0.71
C THR A 30 -10.09 -5.21 -1.58
N ALA A 31 -9.92 -6.49 -1.22
CA ALA A 31 -9.19 -7.43 -2.08
C ALA A 31 -9.84 -7.59 -3.48
N ASP A 32 -11.13 -7.29 -3.59
CA ASP A 32 -11.86 -7.22 -4.87
C ASP A 32 -11.48 -5.95 -5.66
N ASP A 33 -11.26 -4.81 -5.00
CA ASP A 33 -10.65 -3.62 -5.63
C ASP A 33 -9.19 -3.84 -6.01
N ALA A 34 -8.43 -4.62 -5.23
CA ALA A 34 -7.07 -5.04 -5.55
C ALA A 34 -7.00 -6.08 -6.69
N THR A 35 -8.14 -6.66 -7.09
CA THR A 35 -8.28 -7.43 -8.34
C THR A 35 -8.32 -6.52 -9.57
N THR A 36 -8.29 -5.19 -9.39
CA THR A 36 -7.86 -4.24 -10.42
C THR A 36 -6.42 -4.55 -10.80
N ALA A 37 -6.29 -5.46 -11.79
CA ALA A 37 -5.10 -5.92 -12.49
C ALA A 37 -3.77 -5.56 -11.82
N ILE A 38 -3.10 -6.56 -11.23
CA ILE A 38 -1.69 -6.47 -10.83
C ILE A 38 -0.93 -5.75 -11.94
N TRP A 39 -0.48 -4.53 -11.66
CA TRP A 39 0.17 -3.72 -12.68
C TRP A 39 1.37 -4.48 -13.22
N THR A 40 1.40 -4.66 -14.53
CA THR A 40 2.47 -5.39 -15.21
C THR A 40 3.23 -4.40 -16.09
N PRO A 41 4.56 -4.34 -15.98
CA PRO A 41 5.34 -3.43 -16.81
C PRO A 41 5.15 -3.78 -18.30
N PRO A 42 4.93 -2.78 -19.16
CA PRO A 42 4.73 -3.03 -20.58
C PRO A 42 6.05 -3.48 -21.23
N ILE A 43 6.03 -4.66 -21.86
CA ILE A 43 7.23 -5.33 -22.40
C ILE A 43 7.66 -4.85 -23.79
N HIS A 44 6.80 -4.10 -24.48
CA HIS A 44 6.97 -3.71 -25.88
C HIS A 44 7.30 -2.22 -26.04
N LEU A 45 7.44 -1.48 -24.93
CA LEU A 45 7.86 -0.09 -24.98
C LEU A 45 9.37 -0.01 -25.16
N GLY A 46 9.80 0.87 -26.06
CA GLY A 46 11.20 1.22 -26.23
C GLY A 46 11.73 2.00 -25.02
N PRO A 47 12.90 2.64 -25.12
CA PRO A 47 13.47 3.39 -24.01
C PRO A 47 12.54 4.50 -23.52
N LEU A 48 12.53 4.77 -22.21
CA LEU A 48 11.74 5.87 -21.63
C LEU A 48 12.17 7.22 -22.24
N PRO A 49 11.23 8.00 -22.82
CA PRO A 49 11.50 9.34 -23.31
C PRO A 49 12.10 10.25 -22.23
N VAL A 50 13.09 11.07 -22.59
CA VAL A 50 13.82 11.93 -21.64
C VAL A 50 12.89 12.92 -20.93
N GLU A 51 11.86 13.36 -21.62
CA GLU A 51 10.83 14.28 -21.13
C GLU A 51 9.98 13.66 -20.01
N LEU A 52 9.86 12.33 -19.97
CA LEU A 52 9.12 11.61 -18.94
C LEU A 52 10.00 11.18 -17.75
N ARG A 53 11.31 11.43 -17.81
CA ARG A 53 12.26 11.01 -16.77
C ARG A 53 11.91 11.59 -15.41
N GLU A 54 11.72 12.90 -15.33
CA GLU A 54 11.43 13.58 -14.07
C GLU A 54 10.14 13.06 -13.42
N ARG A 55 9.11 12.83 -14.25
CA ARG A 55 7.84 12.24 -13.81
C ARG A 55 8.03 10.81 -13.28
N ALA A 56 8.80 9.98 -13.98
CA ALA A 56 9.08 8.61 -13.56
C ALA A 56 9.89 8.56 -12.25
N GLU A 57 10.88 9.46 -12.10
CA GLU A 57 11.69 9.58 -10.89
C GLU A 57 10.85 10.05 -9.69
N SER A 58 9.99 11.04 -9.89
CA SER A 58 9.04 11.52 -8.88
C SER A 58 8.10 10.39 -8.42
N LEU A 59 7.50 9.66 -9.37
CA LEU A 59 6.64 8.52 -9.07
C LEU A 59 7.38 7.44 -8.26
N LEU A 60 8.63 7.11 -8.65
CA LEU A 60 9.45 6.14 -7.94
C LEU A 60 9.79 6.59 -6.52
N ALA A 61 10.07 7.88 -6.32
CA ALA A 61 10.34 8.43 -4.99
C ALA A 61 9.11 8.30 -4.08
N GLU A 62 7.92 8.64 -4.57
CA GLU A 62 6.66 8.49 -3.84
C GLU A 62 6.37 7.04 -3.47
N GLN A 63 6.58 6.11 -4.40
CA GLN A 63 6.41 4.67 -4.15
C GLN A 63 7.35 4.18 -3.06
N ARG A 64 8.63 4.59 -3.08
CA ARG A 64 9.61 4.21 -2.05
C ARG A 64 9.27 4.77 -0.68
N VAL A 65 8.80 6.02 -0.60
CA VAL A 65 8.31 6.60 0.66
C VAL A 65 7.15 5.78 1.20
N SER A 66 6.19 5.46 0.33
CA SER A 66 4.99 4.71 0.71
C SER A 66 5.30 3.29 1.20
N ALA A 67 6.20 2.57 0.50
CA ALA A 67 6.66 1.25 0.91
C ALA A 67 7.30 1.27 2.30
N ARG A 68 8.18 2.26 2.57
CA ARG A 68 8.79 2.42 3.90
C ARG A 68 7.76 2.69 4.99
N THR A 69 6.75 3.52 4.71
CA THR A 69 5.68 3.80 5.67
C THR A 69 4.86 2.55 5.97
N LEU A 70 4.50 1.77 4.95
CA LEU A 70 3.76 0.52 5.13
C LEU A 70 4.55 -0.51 5.93
N ASP A 71 5.86 -0.65 5.65
CA ASP A 71 6.74 -1.55 6.40
C ASP A 71 6.82 -1.15 7.89
N GLU A 72 6.91 0.15 8.18
CA GLU A 72 6.95 0.64 9.56
C GLU A 72 5.63 0.39 10.29
N LEU A 73 4.49 0.66 9.65
CA LEU A 73 3.18 0.36 10.20
C LEU A 73 3.02 -1.15 10.50
N HIS A 74 3.47 -2.00 9.59
CA HIS A 74 3.43 -3.45 9.80
C HIS A 74 4.27 -3.87 11.02
N ARG A 75 5.48 -3.33 11.17
CA ARG A 75 6.33 -3.59 12.34
C ARG A 75 5.68 -3.14 13.65
N VAL A 76 5.12 -1.93 13.67
CA VAL A 76 4.46 -1.35 14.85
C VAL A 76 3.23 -2.17 15.22
N THR A 77 2.35 -2.50 14.27
CA THR A 77 1.17 -3.35 14.50
C THR A 77 1.57 -4.74 14.98
N GLY A 78 2.60 -5.35 14.40
CA GLY A 78 3.13 -6.64 14.86
C GLY A 78 3.62 -6.61 16.30
N ARG A 79 4.28 -5.52 16.72
CA ARG A 79 4.68 -5.30 18.12
C ARG A 79 3.47 -5.15 19.03
N HIS A 80 2.46 -4.37 18.65
CA HIS A 80 1.23 -4.20 19.43
C HIS A 80 0.48 -5.53 19.60
N LEU A 81 0.34 -6.31 18.53
CA LEU A 81 -0.28 -7.63 18.60
C LEU A 81 0.50 -8.59 19.50
N SER A 82 1.83 -8.56 19.45
CA SER A 82 2.68 -9.37 20.33
C SER A 82 2.51 -8.97 21.80
N ALA A 83 2.40 -7.67 22.09
CA ALA A 83 2.16 -7.17 23.44
C ALA A 83 0.79 -7.59 23.98
N VAL A 84 -0.28 -7.49 23.16
CA VAL A 84 -1.62 -7.96 23.53
C VAL A 84 -1.62 -9.47 23.79
N ARG A 85 -0.94 -10.25 22.95
CA ARG A 85 -0.83 -11.71 23.14
C ARG A 85 0.00 -12.10 24.37
N ALA A 86 0.97 -11.28 24.76
CA ALA A 86 1.82 -11.53 25.92
C ALA A 86 1.14 -11.22 27.25
N VAL A 87 -0.01 -10.54 27.26
CA VAL A 87 -0.83 -10.38 28.47
C VAL A 87 -1.41 -11.75 28.83
N PRO A 88 -1.04 -12.35 29.97
CA PRO A 88 -1.72 -13.54 30.45
C PRO A 88 -3.19 -13.16 30.66
N GLN A 89 -4.09 -13.85 29.96
CA GLN A 89 -5.49 -13.81 30.36
C GLN A 89 -5.52 -14.40 31.76
N LEU A 90 -5.72 -13.55 32.77
CA LEU A 90 -6.06 -14.00 34.11
C LEU A 90 -7.47 -14.60 34.02
N ALA A 91 -7.56 -15.80 33.45
CA ALA A 91 -8.71 -16.65 33.60
C ALA A 91 -8.87 -16.91 35.11
N ASP A 92 -10.09 -16.70 35.59
CA ASP A 92 -10.54 -16.87 36.97
C ASP A 92 -10.09 -15.83 38.01
N ARG A 93 -10.48 -14.57 37.79
CA ARG A 93 -11.13 -13.84 38.88
C ARG A 93 -12.58 -13.61 38.53
N GLN A 94 -13.40 -14.54 39.01
CA GLN A 94 -14.85 -14.45 39.15
C GLN A 94 -15.28 -12.99 39.26
N SER A 95 -16.07 -12.50 38.30
CA SER A 95 -16.85 -11.27 38.46
C SER A 95 -17.83 -11.52 39.60
N VAL A 96 -17.41 -11.19 40.82
CA VAL A 96 -18.30 -11.06 41.97
C VAL A 96 -19.12 -9.80 41.70
N TYR A 97 -20.30 -9.99 41.10
CA TYR A 97 -21.36 -9.01 41.22
C TYR A 97 -21.76 -9.01 42.70
N LEU A 98 -21.20 -8.05 43.44
CA LEU A 98 -21.68 -7.66 44.74
C LEU A 98 -23.06 -7.04 44.51
N ASP A 99 -24.09 -7.88 44.62
CA ASP A 99 -25.49 -7.46 44.57
C ASP A 99 -25.76 -6.60 45.81
N VAL A 100 -25.49 -5.31 45.71
CA VAL A 100 -25.93 -4.30 46.67
C VAL A 100 -27.39 -3.98 46.38
N THR A 101 -28.27 -4.90 46.73
CA THR A 101 -29.70 -4.64 46.87
C THR A 101 -30.12 -4.87 48.32
N GLY A 102 -30.48 -3.76 48.98
CA GLY A 102 -31.53 -3.70 50.02
C GLY A 102 -31.09 -3.98 51.44
#